data_AF-A0A971CU73-F1
#
_entry.id   AF-A0A971CU73-F1
#
_cell.length_a   1.000
_cell.length_b   1.000
_cell.length_c   1.000
_cell.angle_alpha   90.00
_cell.angle_beta   90.00
_cell.angle_gamma   90.00
#
_symmetry.space_group_name_H-M   'P 1'
#
loop_
_entity.id
_entity.type
_entity.pdbx_description
1 polymer ?
#
loop_
_entity_poly.entity_id
_entity_poly.type
_entity_poly.pdbx_seq_one_letter_code
_entity_poly.pdbx_strand_id
1 'polypeptide(L)' 'MFGIEDKGVSAVYLLCIASSALCVVYGLINWNRGEDKPRAEDVQWAEQEKRVEDEL' A
#
# COMPACT_ATOMS: atom_id res chain seq x y z
N MET A 1 4.28 -35.55 9.66
CA MET A 1 3.48 -34.31 9.73
C MET A 1 4.32 -33.18 9.14
N PHE A 2 4.45 -33.06 7.81
CA PHE A 2 3.72 -31.98 7.13
C PHE A 2 2.32 -32.36 6.61
N GLY A 3 1.92 -33.63 6.75
CA GLY A 3 0.51 -34.05 6.78
C GLY A 3 -0.31 -33.76 5.52
N ILE A 4 0.34 -33.35 4.42
CA ILE A 4 -0.29 -33.11 3.14
C ILE A 4 0.19 -34.23 2.21
N GLU A 5 -0.56 -35.33 2.20
CA GLU A 5 -0.37 -36.45 1.27
C GLU A 5 -0.87 -36.07 -0.14
N ASP A 6 -1.76 -35.08 -0.21
CA ASP A 6 -2.40 -34.61 -1.43
C ASP A 6 -1.68 -33.40 -2.04
N LYS A 7 -1.13 -33.60 -3.25
CA LYS A 7 -0.43 -32.54 -4.00
C LYS A 7 -1.31 -31.31 -4.25
N GLY A 8 -2.64 -31.48 -4.35
CA GLY A 8 -3.59 -30.39 -4.55
C GLY A 8 -3.62 -29.43 -3.37
N VAL A 9 -3.69 -29.94 -2.14
CA VAL A 9 -3.69 -29.09 -0.93
C VAL A 9 -2.39 -28.29 -0.82
N SER A 10 -1.24 -28.89 -1.13
CA SER A 10 0.04 -28.16 -1.13
C SER A 10 0.10 -27.05 -2.18
N ALA A 11 -0.48 -27.29 -3.36
CA ALA A 11 -0.57 -26.29 -4.42
C ALA A 11 -1.48 -25.12 -4.02
N VAL A 12 -2.60 -25.39 -3.33
CA VAL A 12 -3.49 -24.32 -2.85
C VAL A 12 -2.77 -23.41 -1.85
N TYR A 13 -2.03 -23.97 -0.88
CA TYR A 13 -1.25 -23.16 0.05
C TYR A 13 -0.22 -22.28 -0.67
N LEU A 14 0.52 -22.85 -1.63
CA LEU A 14 1.48 -22.09 -2.42
C LEU A 14 0.81 -20.98 -3.24
N LEU A 15 -0.35 -21.25 -3.84
CA LEU A 15 -1.13 -20.26 -4.59
C LEU A 15 -1.66 -19.15 -3.69
N CYS A 16 -2.15 -19.47 -2.49
CA CYS A 16 -2.59 -18.47 -1.52
C CYS A 16 -1.45 -17.54 -1.12
N ILE A 17 -0.28 -18.11 -0.80
CA ILE A 17 0.92 -17.32 -0.45
C ILE A 17 1.35 -16.45 -1.63
N ALA A 18 1.40 -17.02 -2.84
CA ALA A 18 1.74 -16.28 -4.05
C ALA A 18 0.76 -15.13 -4.33
N SER A 19 -0.55 -15.37 -4.17
CA SER A 19 -1.59 -14.35 -4.32
C SER A 19 -1.43 -13.21 -3.31
N SER A 20 -1.22 -13.53 -2.04
CA SER A 20 -0.96 -12.51 -1.01
C SER A 20 0.30 -11.70 -1.33
N ALA A 21 1.38 -12.35 -1.79
CA ALA A 21 2.60 -11.67 -2.19
C ALA A 21 2.37 -10.72 -3.38
N LEU A 22 1.61 -11.16 -4.40
CA LEU A 22 1.25 -10.32 -5.55
C LEU A 22 0.47 -9.09 -5.12
N CYS A 23 -0.49 -9.22 -4.20
CA CYS A 23 -1.25 -8.08 -3.66
C CYS A 23 -0.34 -7.06 -2.96
N VAL A 24 0.59 -7.53 -2.12
CA VAL A 24 1.55 -6.65 -1.42
C VAL A 24 2.47 -5.96 -2.41
N VAL A 25 3.05 -6.69 -3.37
CA VAL A 25 3.95 -6.13 -4.40
C VAL A 25 3.22 -5.10 -5.25
N TYR A 26 2.00 -5.41 -5.69
CA TYR A 26 1.19 -4.47 -6.46
C TYR A 26 0.90 -3.20 -5.65
N GLY A 27 0.49 -3.35 -4.39
CA GLY A 27 0.28 -2.23 -3.48
C GLY A 27 1.53 -1.36 -3.33
N LEU A 28 2.70 -1.99 -3.12
CA LEU A 28 3.97 -1.28 -2.98
C LEU A 28 4.35 -0.50 -4.26
N ILE A 29 4.16 -1.08 -5.43
CA ILE A 29 4.45 -0.44 -6.73
C ILE A 29 3.47 0.70 -7.02
N ASN A 30 2.19 0.52 -6.67
CA ASN A 30 1.13 1.45 -7.04
C ASN A 30 0.77 2.47 -5.95
N TRP A 31 1.32 2.33 -4.74
CA TRP A 31 1.05 3.17 -3.57
C TRP A 31 1.19 4.67 -3.88
N ASN A 32 2.20 5.06 -4.67
CA ASN A 32 2.50 6.47 -4.94
C ASN A 32 2.05 6.96 -6.33
N ARG A 33 1.27 6.16 -7.06
CA ARG A 33 0.86 6.48 -8.44
C ARG A 33 -0.44 7.30 -8.52
N GLY A 34 -1.17 7.43 -7.42
CA GLY A 34 -2.47 8.11 -7.35
C GLY A 34 -2.43 9.57 -6.93
N GLU A 35 -1.25 10.15 -6.70
CA GLU A 35 -1.19 11.55 -6.29
C GLU A 35 -1.28 12.47 -7.51
N ASP A 36 -2.45 13.08 -7.67
CA ASP A 36 -2.55 14.39 -8.31
C ASP A 36 -1.52 15.28 -7.63
N LYS A 37 -0.61 15.88 -8.40
CA LYS A 37 0.41 16.76 -7.83
C LYS A 37 -0.33 17.84 -7.02
N PRO A 38 0.10 18.13 -5.77
CA PRO A 38 -0.53 19.17 -4.97
C PRO A 38 -0.65 20.44 -5.81
N ARG A 39 -1.87 20.99 -5.92
CA ARG A 39 -2.06 22.23 -6.65
C ARG A 39 -1.38 23.34 -5.85
N ALA A 40 -0.99 24.42 -6.51
CA ALA A 40 -0.33 25.53 -5.84
C ALA A 40 -1.18 26.09 -4.67
N GLU A 41 -2.51 26.04 -4.79
CA GLU A 41 -3.45 26.38 -3.72
C GLU A 41 -3.32 25.47 -2.48
N ASP A 42 -3.12 24.17 -2.65
CA ASP A 42 -2.99 23.19 -1.55
C ASP A 42 -1.69 23.43 -0.77
N VAL A 43 -0.61 23.80 -1.47
CA VAL A 43 0.69 24.13 -0.86
C VAL A 43 0.61 25.42 -0.04
N GLN A 44 -0.04 26.45 -0.60
CA GLN A 44 -0.22 27.75 0.07
C GLN A 44 -1.08 27.62 1.34
N TRP A 45 -2.12 26.79 1.29
CA TRP A 45 -2.98 26.54 2.44
C TRP A 45 -2.24 25.80 3.57
N ALA A 46 -1.47 24.76 3.24
CA ALA A 46 -0.66 24.02 4.20
C ALA A 46 0.39 24.91 4.90
N GLU A 47 0.98 25.87 4.17
CA GLU A 47 1.93 26.82 4.73
C GLU A 47 1.26 27.82 5.68
N GLN A 48 0.04 28.27 5.36
CA GLN A 48 -0.74 29.15 6.25
C GLN A 48 -1.22 28.44 7.51
N GLU A 49 -1.72 27.20 7.42
CA GLU A 49 -2.09 26.41 8.61
C GLU A 49 -0.92 26.28 9.58
N LYS A 50 0.24 25.90 9.06
CA LYS A 50 1.44 25.72 9.87
C LYS A 50 1.86 27.00 10.58
N ARG A 51 1.73 28.14 9.87
CA ARG A 51 2.02 29.45 10.44
C ARG A 51 1.05 29.84 11.55
N VAL A 52 -0.25 29.55 11.40
CA VAL A 52 -1.25 29.81 12.44
C VAL A 52 -1.02 28.92 13.67
N GLU A 53 -0.61 27.67 13.48
CA GLU A 53 -0.30 26.75 14.58
C GLU A 53 0.98 27.15 15.33
N ASP A 54 2.03 27.58 14.63
CA ASP A 54 3.26 28.08 15.25
C ASP A 54 3.08 29.44 15.96
N GLU A 55 2.07 30.24 15.57
CA GLU A 55 1.73 31.53 16.17
C GLU A 55 0.74 31.42 17.36
N LEU A 56 0.22 30.23 17.67
CA LEU A 56 -0.75 29.95 18.77
C LEU A 56 -0.07 29.49 20.07
#